data_AF-A0AAN9W3G1-F1
#
_entry.id   AF-A0AAN9W3G1-F1
#
_cell.length_a   1.000
_cell.length_b   1.000
_cell.length_c   1.000
_cell.angle_alpha   90.00
_cell.angle_beta   90.00
_cell.angle_gamma   90.00
#
_symmetry.space_group_name_H-M   'P 1'
#
loop_
_entity.id
_entity.type
_entity.pdbx_description
1 polymer ?
#
loop_
_entity_poly.entity_id
_entity_poly.type
_entity_poly.pdbx_seq_one_letter_code
_entity_poly.pdbx_strand_id
1 'polypeptide(L)'
;MPHVCSAYNCSNRSDKTKDITYFRFPLENEKLTQQWVVNMKRDKWYPTKSSFICSMHFEEKSMYFVNERRRLLANAVNAFVERDLQR
;
A
#
# COMPACT_ATOMS: atom_id res chain seq x y z
N MET A 1 5.26 9.16 14.95
CA MET A 1 5.62 9.39 13.53
C MET A 1 4.41 9.05 12.69
N PRO A 2 3.92 9.94 11.81
CA PRO A 2 2.81 9.63 10.92
C PRO A 2 3.22 8.58 9.89
N HIS A 3 2.32 7.66 9.57
CA HIS A 3 2.50 6.72 8.46
C HIS A 3 2.20 7.46 7.15
N VAL A 4 3.10 7.35 6.18
CA VAL A 4 2.98 8.00 4.86
C VAL A 4 2.93 6.92 3.79
N CYS A 5 2.03 7.08 2.82
CA CYS A 5 1.97 6.18 1.69
C CYS A 5 3.24 6.33 0.83
N SER A 6 3.86 5.21 0.47
CA SER A 6 5.06 5.17 -0.38
C SER A 6 4.75 5.08 -1.87
N ALA A 7 3.46 4.91 -2.22
CA ALA A 7 3.01 4.82 -3.60
C ALA A 7 3.32 6.10 -4.39
N TYR A 8 3.54 5.93 -5.69
CA TYR A 8 3.83 7.03 -6.59
C TYR A 8 2.68 8.04 -6.58
N ASN A 9 3.01 9.33 -6.50
CA ASN A 9 2.06 10.43 -6.44
C ASN A 9 1.04 10.39 -5.27
N CYS A 10 1.24 9.52 -4.27
CA CYS A 10 0.34 9.42 -3.13
C CYS A 10 0.85 10.26 -1.94
N SER A 11 0.12 11.32 -1.60
CA SER A 11 0.42 12.18 -0.45
C SER A 11 -0.41 11.84 0.80
N ASN A 12 -1.00 10.64 0.85
CA ASN A 12 -1.80 10.20 2.00
C ASN A 12 -0.92 10.01 3.24
N ARG A 13 -1.35 10.60 4.35
CA ARG A 13 -0.66 10.54 5.63
C ARG A 13 -1.66 10.30 6.76
N SER A 14 -1.32 9.43 7.71
CA SER A 14 -2.21 9.00 8.78
C SER A 14 -2.70 10.14 9.69
N ASP A 15 -1.96 11.25 9.74
CA ASP A 15 -2.34 12.45 10.49
C ASP A 15 -3.46 13.25 9.79
N LYS A 16 -3.53 13.19 8.46
CA LYS A 16 -4.52 13.95 7.65
C LYS A 16 -5.69 13.10 7.20
N THR A 17 -5.48 11.81 6.94
CA THR A 17 -6.51 10.90 6.43
C THR A 17 -6.78 9.79 7.44
N LYS A 18 -7.80 10.02 8.28
CA LYS A 18 -8.19 9.09 9.36
C LYS A 18 -8.99 7.89 8.86
N ASP A 19 -9.64 8.00 7.71
CA ASP A 19 -10.49 6.93 7.13
C ASP A 19 -9.71 5.91 6.29
N ILE A 20 -8.39 6.09 6.19
CA ILE A 20 -7.52 5.27 5.35
C ILE A 20 -6.70 4.33 6.23
N THR A 21 -6.69 3.04 5.89
CA THR A 21 -5.81 2.07 6.54
C THR A 21 -4.45 2.03 5.87
N TYR A 22 -3.39 1.91 6.65
CA TYR A 22 -2.01 1.82 6.17
C TYR A 22 -1.49 0.40 6.37
N PHE A 23 -1.14 -0.24 5.27
CA PHE A 23 -0.60 -1.60 5.25
C PHE A 23 0.92 -1.58 5.15
N ARG A 24 1.57 -2.47 5.90
CA ARG A 24 3.02 -2.69 5.80
C ARG A 24 3.33 -3.54 4.59
N PHE A 25 4.53 -3.38 4.05
CA PHE A 25 5.03 -4.29 3.04
C PHE A 25 5.23 -5.70 3.61
N PRO A 26 4.88 -6.75 2.85
CA PRO A 26 5.11 -8.13 3.25
C PRO A 26 6.59 -8.48 3.06
N LEU A 27 7.47 -7.93 3.90
CA LEU A 27 8.93 -8.11 3.83
C LEU A 27 9.36 -9.59 3.96
N GLU A 28 8.50 -10.44 4.52
CA GLU A 28 8.69 -11.90 4.60
C GLU A 28 8.50 -12.56 3.23
N ASN A 29 7.77 -11.93 2.31
CA ASN A 29 7.52 -12.41 0.95
C ASN A 29 8.12 -11.45 -0.07
N GLU A 30 9.38 -11.70 -0.44
CA GLU A 30 10.12 -10.88 -1.40
C GLU A 30 9.44 -10.80 -2.77
N LYS A 31 8.82 -11.90 -3.23
CA LYS A 31 8.10 -11.93 -4.52
C LYS A 31 6.92 -10.96 -4.51
N LEU A 32 6.12 -10.99 -3.44
CA LEU A 32 4.98 -10.09 -3.30
C LEU A 32 5.43 -8.64 -3.11
N THR A 33 6.49 -8.42 -2.34
CA THR A 33 7.10 -7.11 -2.15
C THR A 33 7.58 -6.52 -3.49
N GLN A 34 8.25 -7.32 -4.31
CA GLN A 34 8.68 -6.90 -5.66
C GLN A 34 7.49 -6.56 -6.55
N GLN A 35 6.43 -7.38 -6.54
CA GLN A 35 5.18 -7.06 -7.26
C GLN A 35 4.62 -5.72 -6.81
N TRP A 36 4.65 -5.43 -5.50
CA TRP A 36 4.17 -4.15 -5.00
C TRP A 36 5.00 -2.97 -5.51
N VAL A 37 6.31 -3.10 -5.51
CA VAL A 37 7.25 -2.09 -6.02
C VAL A 37 7.04 -1.85 -7.52
N VAL A 38 6.91 -2.92 -8.30
CA VAL A 38 6.64 -2.86 -9.75
C VAL A 38 5.32 -2.13 -10.01
N ASN A 39 4.26 -2.46 -9.28
CA ASN A 39 2.95 -1.83 -9.43
C ASN A 39 2.94 -0.35 -9.03
N MET A 40 3.83 0.08 -8.13
CA MET A 40 4.01 1.51 -7.81
C MET A 40 4.82 2.27 -8.87
N LYS A 41 5.35 1.60 -9.91
CA LYS A 41 6.23 2.19 -10.93
C LYS A 41 7.41 2.97 -10.35
N ARG A 42 7.91 2.55 -9.18
CA ARG A 42 9.04 3.21 -8.52
C ARG A 42 10.33 2.48 -8.85
N ASP A 43 11.05 3.00 -9.86
CA ASP A 43 12.35 2.46 -10.26
C ASP A 43 13.37 2.61 -9.12
N LYS A 44 14.20 1.58 -8.90
CA LYS A 44 15.30 1.57 -7.92
C LYS A 44 14.91 1.90 -6.47
N TRP A 45 13.71 1.55 -6.04
CA TRP A 45 13.27 1.76 -4.67
C TRP A 45 12.97 0.43 -3.96
N TYR A 46 13.41 0.30 -2.72
CA TYR A 46 13.14 -0.86 -1.87
C TYR A 46 12.38 -0.45 -0.61
N PRO A 47 11.26 -1.12 -0.27
CA PRO A 47 10.50 -0.80 0.92
C PRO A 47 11.25 -1.16 2.19
N THR A 48 11.12 -0.32 3.21
CA THR A 48 11.66 -0.56 4.54
C THR A 48 10.53 -0.90 5.52
N LYS A 49 10.87 -1.22 6.77
CA LYS A 49 9.89 -1.48 7.85
C LYS A 49 8.99 -0.26 8.13
N SER A 50 9.42 0.94 7.75
CA SER A 50 8.67 2.19 7.85
C SER A 50 7.94 2.57 6.56
N SER A 51 8.01 1.75 5.52
CA SER A 51 7.26 1.96 4.29
C SER A 51 5.85 1.37 4.43
N PHE A 52 4.86 2.14 3.97
CA PHE A 52 3.45 1.73 4.01
C PHE A 52 2.77 2.04 2.69
N ILE A 53 1.71 1.29 2.38
CA ILE A 53 0.76 1.61 1.29
C ILE A 53 -0.62 1.79 1.90
N CYS A 54 -1.34 2.83 1.47
CA CYS A 54 -2.71 3.04 1.91
C CYS A 54 -3.70 2.10 1.22
N SER A 55 -4.83 1.83 1.90
CA SER A 55 -5.91 0.97 1.41
C SER A 55 -6.52 1.38 0.07
N MET A 56 -6.33 2.63 -0.37
CA MET A 56 -6.79 3.10 -1.68
C MET A 56 -6.08 2.44 -2.87
N HIS A 57 -4.87 1.91 -2.68
CA HIS A 57 -4.15 1.21 -3.76
C HIS A 57 -4.44 -0.29 -3.78
N PHE A 58 -5.34 -0.78 -2.94
CA PHE A 58 -5.77 -2.17 -2.93
C PHE A 58 -7.21 -2.25 -3.38
N GLU A 59 -7.52 -3.27 -4.16
CA GLU A 59 -8.92 -3.58 -4.44
C GLU A 59 -9.63 -4.04 -3.17
N GLU A 60 -10.90 -3.68 -3.04
CA GLU A 60 -11.73 -4.12 -1.91
C GLU A 60 -11.79 -5.64 -1.79
N LYS A 61 -11.70 -6.37 -2.91
CA LYS A 61 -11.65 -7.84 -2.95
C LYS A 61 -10.37 -8.42 -2.33
N SER A 62 -9.28 -7.65 -2.34
CA SER A 62 -7.99 -8.06 -1.78
C SER A 62 -7.86 -7.73 -0.29
N MET A 63 -8.88 -7.06 0.28
CA MET A 63 -8.97 -6.66 1.68
C MET A 63 -10.09 -7.42 2.38
N TYR A 64 -9.89 -7.73 3.66
CA TYR A 64 -10.92 -8.33 4.52
C TYR A 64 -10.84 -7.73 5.92
N PHE A 65 -11.94 -7.81 6.67
CA PHE A 65 -12.02 -7.29 8.03
C PHE A 65 -11.81 -8.43 9.03
N VAL A 66 -10.91 -8.23 9.99
CA VAL A 66 -10.69 -9.11 11.14
C VAL A 66 -10.71 -8.27 12.39
N ASN A 67 -11.63 -8.54 13.32
CA ASN A 67 -11.79 -7.79 14.56
C ASN A 67 -11.81 -6.27 14.30
N GLU A 68 -12.67 -5.84 13.37
CA GLU A 68 -12.84 -4.43 12.95
C GLU A 68 -11.59 -3.78 12.30
N ARG A 69 -10.49 -4.53 12.12
CA ARG A 69 -9.29 -4.07 11.44
C ARG A 69 -9.26 -4.59 10.01
N ARG A 70 -9.03 -3.71 9.04
CA ARG A 70 -8.75 -4.11 7.66
C ARG A 70 -7.40 -4.81 7.59
N ARG A 71 -7.34 -5.94 6.90
CA ARG A 71 -6.13 -6.71 6.58
C ARG A 71 -6.10 -7.05 5.10
N LEU A 72 -4.90 -7.32 4.60
CA LEU A 72 -4.67 -7.76 3.23
C LEU A 72 -4.56 -9.28 3.16
N LEU A 73 -5.09 -9.87 2.09
CA LEU A 73 -4.87 -11.27 1.78
C LEU A 73 -3.37 -11.54 1.60
N ALA A 74 -2.92 -12.76 1.89
CA ALA A 74 -1.51 -13.13 1.79
C ALA A 74 -0.94 -12.98 0.36
N ASN A 75 -1.81 -13.00 -0.65
CA ASN A 75 -1.51 -12.80 -2.07
C ASN A 75 -2.03 -11.47 -2.61
N ALA A 76 -2.48 -10.55 -1.74
CA ALA A 76 -2.98 -9.26 -2.17
C ALA A 76 -1.84 -8.44 -2.80
N VAL A 77 -2.03 -8.06 -4.05
CA VAL A 77 -1.20 -7.09 -4.75
C VAL A 77 -1.88 -5.73 -4.69
N ASN A 78 -1.11 -4.64 -4.56
CA ASN A 78 -1.65 -3.32 -4.85
C ASN A 78 -2.01 -3.27 -6.33
N ALA A 79 -3.19 -2.76 -6.64
CA ALA A 79 -3.57 -2.51 -8.02
C ALA A 79 -2.72 -1.36 -8.55
N PHE A 80 -2.28 -1.46 -9.80
CA PHE A 80 -1.83 -0.30 -10.55
C PHE A 80 -3.07 0.57 -10.78
N VAL A 81 -3.27 1.59 -9.95
CA VAL A 81 -4.43 2.46 -10.09
C VAL A 81 -4.04 3.57 -11.07
N GLU A 82 -4.56 3.53 -12.30
CA GLU A 82 -4.34 4.58 -13.31
C GLU A 82 -4.77 5.99 -12.84
N ARG A 83 -5.53 6.08 -11.74
CA ARG A 83 -5.84 7.34 -11.05
C ARG A 83 -4.60 8.05 -10.47
N ASP A 84 -3.47 7.38 -10.34
CA ASP A 84 -2.19 7.98 -9.92
C ASP A 84 -1.58 8.91 -11.01
N LEU A 85 -2.13 8.90 -12.25
CA LEU A 85 -1.70 9.71 -13.40
C LEU A 85 -2.55 10.97 -13.69
N GLN A 86 -3.63 11.25 -12.95
CA GLN A 86 -4.56 12.35 -13.24
C GLN A 86 -4.48 13.55 -12.27
N ARG A 87 -3.28 13.98 -11.88
CA ARG A 87 -3.10 15.28 -11.22
C ARG A 87 -1.92 16.06 -11.74
#